data_AF-B6Q506-F1
#
_entry.id   AF-B6Q506-F1
#
_cell.length_a   1.000
_cell.length_b   1.000
_cell.length_c   1.000
_cell.angle_alpha   90.00
_cell.angle_beta   90.00
_cell.angle_gamma   90.00
#
_symmetry.space_group_name_H-M   'P 1'
#
loop_
_entity.id
_entity.type
_entity.pdbx_description
1 polymer ?
#
loop_
_entity_poly.entity_id
_entity_poly.type
_entity_poly.pdbx_seq_one_letter_code
_entity_poly.pdbx_strand_id
1 'polypeptide(L)'
;MDRNQWTLALMALMRFAHRAFINPVSPLPKFSRLAFTQGASRLYATLHVDAGLQDNVVDKAAKPYLSRRLKFNAEHFKQDVSELCTTLNADYNEGVMNAVLNTYKENFERGAVLWKATSKEDGVAFRFYERKKVDVVGPAINNSLISGNHGMIPLITSWANFKKNAIASCDFDPAKGLCKTWIWLGGRHPTRDLLVAPNVPGTIRSLERKLISAGLHTVRHAAVDWRSSTVNLYFWVPRPLTLPVVNTLITLPGTPPINEEKLTLMKPFFKPNGFTFATTIDTATGKFKRVSFYALRLDGNNLPIMGDQLATFFKDAPSNDKTEMNIVAWSFAGGSNGSSNYIKGERSYIGDLEQVLDAWGSPI
;
A
#
# COMPACT_ATOMS: atom_id res chain seq x y z
N MET A 1 -42.38 8.03 -2.61
CA MET A 1 -42.73 7.18 -1.45
C MET A 1 -42.43 7.97 -0.19
N ASP A 2 -43.46 8.18 0.62
CA ASP A 2 -43.49 9.19 1.70
C ASP A 2 -42.67 8.75 2.92
N ARG A 3 -41.91 9.69 3.52
CA ARG A 3 -40.94 9.48 4.62
C ARG A 3 -41.59 8.95 5.90
N ASN A 4 -42.91 9.01 6.02
CA ASN A 4 -43.65 8.63 7.22
C ASN A 4 -43.93 7.12 7.36
N GLN A 5 -43.68 6.28 6.33
CA GLN A 5 -43.90 4.83 6.44
C GLN A 5 -42.72 4.07 7.07
N TRP A 6 -41.50 4.62 7.05
CA TRP A 6 -40.32 3.98 7.62
C TRP A 6 -40.27 4.03 9.16
N THR A 7 -40.81 5.09 9.76
CA THR A 7 -40.80 5.29 11.22
C THR A 7 -41.74 4.33 11.96
N LEU A 8 -42.86 3.95 11.32
CA LEU A 8 -43.83 3.00 11.87
C LEU A 8 -43.34 1.54 11.80
N ALA A 9 -42.60 1.17 10.74
CA ALA A 9 -41.99 -0.16 10.62
C ALA A 9 -40.85 -0.38 11.64
N LEU A 10 -40.09 0.67 11.97
CA LEU A 10 -38.99 0.60 12.94
C LEU A 10 -39.47 0.49 14.39
N MET A 11 -40.62 1.09 14.73
CA MET A 11 -41.22 1.00 16.08
C MET A 11 -41.96 -0.33 16.32
N ALA A 12 -42.44 -1.00 15.26
CA ALA A 12 -43.08 -2.32 15.37
C ALA A 12 -42.06 -3.45 15.62
N LEU A 13 -40.83 -3.34 15.12
CA LEU A 13 -39.77 -4.34 15.34
C LEU A 13 -39.15 -4.30 16.75
N MET A 14 -39.17 -3.14 17.43
CA MET A 14 -38.59 -3.02 18.78
C MET A 14 -39.50 -3.52 19.92
N ARG A 15 -40.79 -3.78 19.66
CA ARG A 15 -41.73 -4.27 20.70
C ARG A 15 -41.83 -5.79 20.83
N PHE A 16 -41.17 -6.55 19.95
CA PHE A 16 -41.23 -8.03 19.96
C PHE A 16 -40.06 -8.71 20.70
N ALA A 17 -39.07 -7.96 21.18
CA ALA A 17 -37.85 -8.52 21.79
C ALA A 17 -37.82 -8.51 23.33
N HIS A 18 -38.94 -8.21 24.00
CA HIS A 18 -38.96 -7.95 25.46
C HIS A 18 -39.85 -8.88 26.29
N ARG A 19 -39.99 -10.16 25.89
CA ARG A 19 -40.62 -11.22 26.69
C ARG A 19 -40.00 -12.60 26.38
N ALA A 20 -38.97 -13.00 27.13
CA ALA A 20 -38.65 -14.41 27.44
C ALA A 20 -37.36 -14.51 28.27
N PHE A 21 -37.49 -14.38 29.59
CA PHE A 21 -36.57 -14.95 30.58
C PHE A 21 -37.46 -15.58 31.63
N ILE A 22 -37.30 -16.88 31.91
CA ILE A 22 -37.44 -17.55 33.22
C ILE A 22 -37.29 -19.08 33.04
N ASN A 23 -36.37 -19.63 33.83
CA ASN A 23 -36.16 -21.01 34.31
C ASN A 23 -35.22 -22.00 33.62
N PRO A 24 -34.49 -22.82 34.43
CA PRO A 24 -33.20 -23.42 34.10
C PRO A 24 -33.24 -24.97 34.04
N VAL A 25 -32.06 -25.58 33.84
CA VAL A 25 -31.71 -27.01 33.96
C VAL A 25 -31.80 -27.85 32.67
N SER A 26 -30.65 -28.02 31.99
CA SER A 26 -30.02 -29.31 31.61
C SER A 26 -28.98 -29.12 30.48
N PRO A 27 -27.85 -29.87 30.46
CA PRO A 27 -26.71 -29.60 29.60
C PRO A 27 -26.85 -30.29 28.23
N LEU A 28 -26.76 -29.54 27.13
CA LEU A 28 -26.74 -30.06 25.77
C LEU A 28 -25.67 -29.34 24.91
N PRO A 29 -25.19 -29.98 23.84
CA PRO A 29 -23.78 -29.94 23.43
C PRO A 29 -23.37 -28.68 22.67
N LYS A 30 -22.06 -28.43 22.67
CA LYS A 30 -21.35 -27.31 22.04
C LYS A 30 -21.53 -27.26 20.51
N PHE A 31 -22.70 -26.86 20.02
CA PHE A 31 -22.95 -26.58 18.61
C PHE A 31 -23.98 -25.45 18.47
N SER A 32 -23.56 -24.18 18.65
CA SER A 32 -24.28 -22.98 18.17
C SER A 32 -23.68 -21.67 18.72
N ARG A 33 -22.42 -21.35 18.38
CA ARG A 33 -21.90 -19.98 18.58
C ARG A 33 -21.20 -19.37 17.35
N LEU A 34 -21.16 -20.10 16.23
CA LEU A 34 -20.54 -19.63 14.98
C LEU A 34 -21.53 -19.12 13.91
N ALA A 35 -22.84 -19.35 14.08
CA ALA A 35 -23.84 -18.97 13.07
C ALA A 35 -24.43 -17.57 13.27
N PHE A 36 -24.25 -16.92 14.43
CA PHE A 36 -24.82 -15.59 14.72
C PHE A 36 -23.82 -14.43 14.56
N THR A 37 -22.52 -14.71 14.55
CA THR A 37 -21.44 -13.70 14.36
C THR A 37 -21.02 -13.53 12.90
N GLN A 38 -21.38 -14.46 12.00
CA GLN A 38 -21.16 -14.32 10.55
C GLN A 38 -22.23 -13.45 9.84
N GLY A 39 -23.40 -13.24 10.45
CA GLY A 39 -24.45 -12.36 9.93
C GLY A 39 -24.19 -10.86 10.15
N ALA A 40 -23.69 -10.48 11.32
CA ALA A 40 -23.37 -9.09 11.66
C ALA A 40 -22.12 -8.55 10.94
N SER A 41 -21.15 -9.42 10.67
CA SER A 41 -19.91 -9.07 9.95
C SER A 41 -20.13 -8.84 8.45
N ARG A 42 -21.19 -9.42 7.87
CA ARG A 42 -21.60 -9.19 6.47
C ARG A 42 -22.39 -7.90 6.28
N LEU A 43 -23.14 -7.43 7.28
CA LEU A 43 -23.78 -6.12 7.21
C LEU A 43 -22.78 -4.97 7.43
N TYR A 44 -21.82 -5.10 8.35
CA TYR A 44 -20.82 -4.06 8.59
C TYR A 44 -19.80 -3.87 7.45
N ALA A 45 -19.52 -4.92 6.66
CA ALA A 45 -18.62 -4.86 5.51
C ALA A 45 -19.28 -4.34 4.22
N THR A 46 -20.61 -4.27 4.18
CA THR A 46 -21.40 -3.82 3.02
C THR A 46 -21.92 -2.39 3.19
N LEU A 47 -21.97 -1.86 4.42
CA LEU A 47 -22.56 -0.55 4.73
C LEU A 47 -21.58 0.64 4.71
N HIS A 48 -20.28 0.45 4.46
CA HIS A 48 -19.29 1.54 4.46
C HIS A 48 -18.54 1.72 3.12
N VAL A 49 -19.12 1.27 2.01
CA VAL A 49 -18.59 1.56 0.66
C VAL A 49 -19.64 2.14 -0.30
N ASP A 50 -20.94 2.16 0.05
CA ASP A 50 -22.03 2.47 -0.91
C ASP A 50 -23.07 3.53 -0.48
N ALA A 51 -22.75 4.47 0.42
CA ALA A 51 -23.68 5.56 0.75
C ALA A 51 -22.97 6.88 1.02
N GLY A 52 -22.98 7.82 0.06
CA GLY A 52 -22.77 9.23 0.40
C GLY A 52 -22.15 10.20 -0.63
N LEU A 53 -21.83 9.83 -1.86
CA LEU A 53 -21.15 10.75 -2.80
C LEU A 53 -22.07 11.21 -3.94
N GLN A 54 -23.02 12.10 -3.60
CA GLN A 54 -23.62 13.04 -4.55
C GLN A 54 -22.90 14.39 -4.40
N ASP A 55 -22.42 14.92 -5.53
CA ASP A 55 -22.09 16.32 -5.80
C ASP A 55 -21.15 17.07 -4.82
N ASN A 56 -19.87 16.66 -4.78
CA ASN A 56 -18.79 17.58 -4.42
C ASN A 56 -17.93 17.87 -5.66
N VAL A 57 -18.24 19.00 -6.32
CA VAL A 57 -17.36 19.64 -7.29
C VAL A 57 -16.15 20.16 -6.49
N VAL A 58 -15.11 19.32 -6.38
CA VAL A 58 -13.83 19.75 -5.81
C VAL A 58 -13.24 20.79 -6.74
N ASP A 59 -13.00 21.98 -6.20
CA ASP A 59 -12.37 23.10 -6.88
C ASP A 59 -11.02 22.66 -7.47
N LYS A 60 -10.95 22.50 -8.79
CA LYS A 60 -9.87 21.80 -9.52
C LYS A 60 -8.60 22.63 -9.73
N ALA A 61 -8.49 23.81 -9.15
CA ALA A 61 -7.30 24.64 -9.33
C ALA A 61 -6.18 24.19 -8.38
N ALA A 62 -5.30 23.30 -8.85
CA ALA A 62 -4.03 23.03 -8.19
C ALA A 62 -3.25 24.36 -8.06
N LYS A 63 -2.77 24.70 -6.84
CA LYS A 63 -1.91 25.86 -6.65
C LYS A 63 -0.63 25.67 -7.48
N PRO A 64 -0.22 26.64 -8.31
CA PRO A 64 1.09 26.56 -8.96
C PRO A 64 2.18 26.61 -7.87
N TYR A 65 2.92 25.52 -7.72
CA TYR A 65 4.09 25.48 -6.82
C TYR A 65 5.19 26.38 -7.40
N LEU A 66 5.29 27.59 -6.86
CA LEU A 66 6.14 28.67 -7.36
C LEU A 66 7.64 28.52 -7.04
N SER A 67 8.07 27.49 -6.29
CA SER A 67 9.50 27.24 -6.05
C SER A 67 9.95 25.95 -6.72
N ARG A 68 10.59 26.02 -7.88
CA ARG A 68 11.34 24.88 -8.44
C ARG A 68 12.66 24.73 -7.68
N ARG A 69 12.62 24.10 -6.51
CA ARG A 69 13.85 23.71 -5.79
C ARG A 69 14.56 22.65 -6.62
N LEU A 70 15.76 22.96 -7.12
CA LEU A 70 16.49 22.05 -8.03
C LEU A 70 17.31 20.98 -7.32
N LYS A 71 17.48 21.07 -6.00
CA LYS A 71 18.28 20.14 -5.19
C LYS A 71 17.60 19.85 -3.85
N PHE A 72 17.78 18.62 -3.36
CA PHE A 72 17.32 18.24 -2.03
C PHE A 72 17.97 19.11 -0.96
N ASN A 73 17.18 19.53 0.03
CA ASN A 73 17.63 20.26 1.21
C ASN A 73 16.89 19.71 2.42
N ALA A 74 17.63 19.28 3.44
CA ALA A 74 17.06 18.57 4.59
C ALA A 74 16.12 19.44 5.43
N GLU A 75 16.43 20.72 5.64
CA GLU A 75 15.59 21.63 6.44
C GLU A 75 14.27 21.95 5.74
N HIS A 76 14.33 22.27 4.44
CA HIS A 76 13.14 22.42 3.62
C HIS A 76 12.30 21.15 3.57
N PHE A 77 12.93 19.99 3.43
CA PHE A 77 12.21 18.71 3.44
C PHE A 77 11.51 18.46 4.77
N LYS A 78 12.16 18.75 5.91
CA LYS A 78 11.52 18.65 7.24
C LYS A 78 10.30 19.57 7.36
N GLN A 79 10.40 20.81 6.89
CA GLN A 79 9.28 21.76 6.86
C GLN A 79 8.12 21.19 6.04
N ASP A 80 8.40 20.76 4.81
CA ASP A 80 7.39 20.19 3.91
C ASP A 80 6.74 18.92 4.53
N VAL A 81 7.52 18.04 5.17
CA VAL A 81 7.00 16.84 5.88
C VAL A 81 6.10 17.26 7.03
N SER A 82 6.53 18.21 7.87
CA SER A 82 5.77 18.67 9.03
C SER A 82 4.43 19.29 8.62
N GLU A 83 4.44 20.17 7.61
CA GLU A 83 3.23 20.80 7.08
C GLU A 83 2.26 19.77 6.49
N LEU A 84 2.77 18.80 5.72
CA LEU A 84 1.96 17.73 5.15
C LEU A 84 1.38 16.81 6.24
N CYS A 85 2.16 16.50 7.28
CA CYS A 85 1.67 15.75 8.44
C CYS A 85 0.56 16.51 9.17
N THR A 86 0.73 17.81 9.43
CA THR A 86 -0.33 18.65 10.05
C THR A 86 -1.60 18.65 9.21
N THR A 87 -1.46 18.83 7.89
CA THR A 87 -2.59 18.89 6.95
C THR A 87 -3.38 17.58 6.92
N LEU A 88 -2.69 16.45 7.01
CA LEU A 88 -3.29 15.11 6.92
C LEU A 88 -3.54 14.46 8.28
N ASN A 89 -3.44 15.24 9.37
CA ASN A 89 -3.57 14.80 10.76
C ASN A 89 -2.72 13.55 11.07
N ALA A 90 -1.46 13.57 10.63
CA ALA A 90 -0.50 12.49 10.80
C ALA A 90 0.52 12.83 11.89
N ASP A 91 1.00 11.80 12.59
CA ASP A 91 2.07 11.95 13.57
C ASP A 91 3.37 12.45 12.90
N TYR A 92 4.11 13.29 13.62
CA TYR A 92 5.43 13.78 13.23
C TYR A 92 6.36 13.78 14.45
N ASN A 93 7.59 13.30 14.27
CA ASN A 93 8.60 13.34 15.33
C ASN A 93 9.92 13.91 14.78
N GLU A 94 10.31 15.09 15.26
CA GLU A 94 11.51 15.77 14.77
C GLU A 94 12.80 14.99 15.06
N GLY A 95 12.91 14.35 16.23
CA GLY A 95 14.08 13.54 16.57
C GLY A 95 14.25 12.35 15.62
N VAL A 96 13.14 11.69 15.27
CA VAL A 96 13.12 10.60 14.28
C VAL A 96 13.49 11.10 12.89
N MET A 97 12.95 12.24 12.47
CA MET A 97 13.30 12.85 11.19
C MET A 97 14.78 13.19 11.10
N ASN A 98 15.35 13.81 12.14
CA ASN A 98 16.77 14.11 12.21
C ASN A 98 17.62 12.83 12.13
N ALA A 99 17.24 11.77 12.85
CA ALA A 99 17.95 10.49 12.80
C ALA A 99 17.93 9.86 11.39
N VAL A 100 16.77 9.86 10.73
CA VAL A 100 16.61 9.34 9.35
C VAL A 100 17.43 10.15 8.36
N LEU A 101 17.32 11.49 8.40
CA LEU A 101 18.01 12.37 7.45
C LEU A 101 19.53 12.34 7.63
N ASN A 102 20.01 12.26 8.88
CA ASN A 102 21.44 12.11 9.15
C ASN A 102 21.97 10.74 8.67
N THR A 103 21.20 9.66 8.90
CA THR A 103 21.61 8.31 8.50
C THR A 103 21.71 8.14 6.98
N TYR A 104 20.80 8.75 6.23
CA TYR A 104 20.66 8.54 4.78
C TYR A 104 20.89 9.81 3.96
N LYS A 105 21.65 10.78 4.48
CA LYS A 105 21.89 12.09 3.85
C LYS A 105 22.24 11.97 2.37
N GLU A 106 23.26 11.16 2.05
CA GLU A 106 23.71 10.98 0.67
C GLU A 106 22.67 10.30 -0.23
N ASN A 107 21.83 9.42 0.32
CA ASN A 107 20.78 8.74 -0.43
C ASN A 107 19.66 9.72 -0.79
N PHE A 108 19.27 10.61 0.12
CA PHE A 108 18.29 11.66 -0.16
C PHE A 108 18.81 12.70 -1.17
N GLU A 109 20.09 13.07 -1.07
CA GLU A 109 20.71 14.03 -1.99
C GLU A 109 20.87 13.50 -3.42
N ARG A 110 21.09 12.19 -3.58
CA ARG A 110 21.35 11.53 -4.87
C ARG A 110 20.12 10.88 -5.48
N GLY A 111 19.25 10.33 -4.66
CA GLY A 111 18.08 9.56 -5.08
C GLY A 111 16.94 10.41 -5.61
N ALA A 112 15.85 9.74 -6.00
CA ALA A 112 14.55 10.37 -6.17
C ALA A 112 13.75 10.22 -4.88
N VAL A 113 13.31 11.32 -4.30
CA VAL A 113 12.50 11.36 -3.08
C VAL A 113 11.03 11.52 -3.47
N LEU A 114 10.15 10.82 -2.76
CA LEU A 114 8.71 10.87 -3.01
C LEU A 114 7.90 10.75 -1.72
N TRP A 115 6.67 11.23 -1.81
CA TRP A 115 5.64 11.13 -0.79
C TRP A 115 4.78 9.90 -0.99
N LYS A 116 4.12 9.48 0.09
CA LYS A 116 3.10 8.45 0.07
C LYS A 116 2.06 8.70 1.16
N ALA A 117 0.80 8.46 0.83
CA ALA A 117 -0.31 8.42 1.78
C ALA A 117 -1.28 7.30 1.39
N THR A 118 -2.28 7.05 2.23
CA THR A 118 -3.40 6.17 1.87
C THR A 118 -4.74 6.89 2.03
N SER A 119 -5.82 6.27 1.56
CA SER A 119 -7.19 6.73 1.78
C SER A 119 -7.67 6.50 3.22
N LYS A 120 -6.83 5.94 4.09
CA LYS A 120 -7.08 5.86 5.52
C LYS A 120 -6.37 7.03 6.21
N GLU A 121 -6.86 7.38 7.38
CA GLU A 121 -6.16 8.26 8.33
C GLU A 121 -4.99 7.51 9.01
N ASP A 122 -4.08 6.95 8.21
CA ASP A 122 -2.88 6.22 8.66
C ASP A 122 -1.57 6.98 8.42
N GLY A 123 -1.70 8.24 7.98
CA GLY A 123 -0.63 9.23 7.95
C GLY A 123 0.12 9.34 6.62
N VAL A 124 1.30 9.94 6.72
CA VAL A 124 2.20 10.23 5.60
C VAL A 124 3.44 9.36 5.72
N ALA A 125 3.99 8.95 4.59
CA ALA A 125 5.29 8.30 4.49
C ALA A 125 6.10 8.97 3.38
N PHE A 126 7.41 8.79 3.43
CA PHE A 126 8.30 9.20 2.35
C PHE A 126 9.29 8.09 2.02
N ARG A 127 9.84 8.14 0.81
CA ARG A 127 10.81 7.16 0.30
C ARG A 127 11.90 7.90 -0.45
N PHE A 128 13.13 7.37 -0.44
CA PHE A 128 14.07 7.59 -1.53
C PHE A 128 14.17 6.34 -2.40
N TYR A 129 14.17 6.52 -3.73
CA TYR A 129 14.68 5.54 -4.66
C TYR A 129 16.13 5.87 -5.01
N GLU A 130 17.00 4.91 -4.76
CA GLU A 130 18.42 5.05 -4.99
C GLU A 130 18.76 4.86 -6.48
N ARG A 131 19.84 5.50 -6.95
CA ARG A 131 20.26 5.41 -8.37
C ARG A 131 21.33 4.36 -8.63
N LYS A 132 22.02 3.91 -7.58
CA LYS A 132 23.12 2.95 -7.66
C LYS A 132 23.08 1.93 -6.52
N LYS A 133 23.69 0.77 -6.69
CA LYS A 133 23.80 -0.21 -5.61
C LYS A 133 24.66 0.37 -4.47
N VAL A 134 24.06 0.48 -3.28
CA VAL A 134 24.71 0.85 -2.01
C VAL A 134 24.11 0.00 -0.89
N ASP A 135 24.84 -0.15 0.21
CA ASP A 135 24.28 -0.73 1.42
C ASP A 135 23.41 0.30 2.15
N VAL A 136 22.13 -0.02 2.34
CA VAL A 136 21.18 0.79 3.11
C VAL A 136 20.83 0.15 4.46
N VAL A 137 21.22 -1.11 4.68
CA VAL A 137 20.88 -1.86 5.91
C VAL A 137 21.93 -1.61 6.98
N GLY A 138 23.22 -1.59 6.62
CA GLY A 138 24.32 -1.30 7.55
C GLY A 138 24.14 0.03 8.29
N PRO A 139 23.93 1.17 7.59
CA PRO A 139 23.67 2.46 8.23
C PRO A 139 22.44 2.45 9.16
N ALA A 140 21.38 1.70 8.79
CA ALA A 140 20.18 1.55 9.61
C ALA A 140 20.47 0.87 10.94
N ILE A 141 21.30 -0.18 10.94
CA ILE A 141 21.72 -0.91 12.14
C ILE A 141 22.62 -0.01 13.00
N ASN A 142 23.63 0.61 12.39
CA ASN A 142 24.61 1.43 13.10
C ASN A 142 23.98 2.65 13.79
N ASN A 143 22.90 3.19 13.23
CA ASN A 143 22.15 4.31 13.79
C ASN A 143 20.87 3.89 14.53
N SER A 144 20.73 2.60 14.87
CA SER A 144 19.61 2.05 15.65
C SER A 144 18.22 2.33 15.05
N LEU A 145 18.12 2.50 13.72
CA LEU A 145 16.84 2.59 13.01
C LEU A 145 16.17 1.21 12.87
N ILE A 146 16.97 0.14 12.93
CA ILE A 146 16.51 -1.25 13.06
C ILE A 146 17.45 -1.99 14.02
N SER A 147 16.94 -3.04 14.66
CA SER A 147 17.77 -3.93 15.47
C SER A 147 18.74 -4.74 14.61
N GLY A 148 20.00 -4.85 15.03
CA GLY A 148 21.01 -5.68 14.36
C GLY A 148 20.71 -7.19 14.37
N ASN A 149 19.80 -7.65 15.22
CA ASN A 149 19.35 -9.05 15.28
C ASN A 149 17.99 -9.29 14.60
N HIS A 150 17.49 -8.32 13.82
CA HIS A 150 16.18 -8.45 13.18
C HIS A 150 16.16 -9.63 12.21
N GLY A 151 15.22 -10.56 12.38
CA GLY A 151 15.13 -11.80 11.59
C GLY A 151 14.91 -11.64 10.08
N MET A 152 14.70 -10.41 9.58
CA MET A 152 14.51 -10.10 8.17
C MET A 152 15.82 -9.67 7.47
N ILE A 153 16.87 -9.37 8.23
CA ILE A 153 18.19 -8.97 7.69
C ILE A 153 18.73 -10.01 6.71
N PRO A 154 18.76 -11.32 7.02
CA PRO A 154 19.30 -12.32 6.09
C PRO A 154 18.54 -12.35 4.76
N LEU A 155 17.22 -12.16 4.78
CA LEU A 155 16.37 -12.16 3.59
C LEU A 155 16.65 -10.94 2.71
N ILE A 156 16.58 -9.73 3.26
CA ILE A 156 16.78 -8.52 2.47
C ILE A 156 18.21 -8.44 1.91
N THR A 157 19.21 -8.90 2.67
CA THR A 157 20.60 -8.97 2.21
C THR A 157 20.77 -9.95 1.05
N SER A 158 20.05 -11.09 1.08
CA SER A 158 20.02 -12.03 -0.05
C SER A 158 19.41 -11.39 -1.29
N TRP A 159 18.27 -10.72 -1.15
CA TRP A 159 17.63 -10.03 -2.26
C TRP A 159 18.44 -8.84 -2.80
N ALA A 160 19.11 -8.05 -1.95
CA ALA A 160 20.04 -6.99 -2.37
C ALA A 160 21.24 -7.52 -3.17
N ASN A 161 21.55 -8.81 -3.04
CA ASN A 161 22.60 -9.51 -3.79
C ASN A 161 22.05 -10.49 -4.83
N PHE A 162 20.74 -10.44 -5.10
CA PHE A 162 20.08 -11.31 -6.07
C PHE A 162 20.68 -11.17 -7.49
N LYS A 163 21.04 -9.94 -7.87
CA LYS A 163 21.78 -9.61 -9.09
C LYS A 163 22.83 -8.54 -8.79
N LYS A 164 23.86 -8.45 -9.63
CA LYS A 164 24.94 -7.46 -9.50
C LYS A 164 24.41 -6.01 -9.48
N ASN A 165 23.37 -5.75 -10.26
CA ASN A 165 22.72 -4.44 -10.41
C ASN A 165 21.46 -4.26 -9.55
N ALA A 166 21.19 -5.14 -8.57
CA ALA A 166 20.08 -4.92 -7.65
C ALA A 166 20.33 -3.65 -6.81
N ILE A 167 19.30 -2.82 -6.63
CA ILE A 167 19.41 -1.53 -5.94
C ILE A 167 18.44 -1.51 -4.76
N ALA A 168 18.96 -1.17 -3.58
CA ALA A 168 18.17 -1.03 -2.37
C ALA A 168 17.68 0.41 -2.16
N SER A 169 16.52 0.56 -1.52
CA SER A 169 15.83 1.83 -1.29
C SER A 169 15.01 1.72 0.00
N CYS A 170 14.59 2.84 0.60
CA CYS A 170 13.97 2.81 1.93
C CYS A 170 12.68 3.66 2.02
N ASP A 171 11.69 3.15 2.75
CA ASP A 171 10.47 3.86 3.17
C ASP A 171 10.59 4.28 4.61
N PHE A 172 10.07 5.46 4.93
CA PHE A 172 10.07 6.05 6.26
C PHE A 172 8.68 6.56 6.63
N ASP A 173 8.40 6.47 7.91
CA ASP A 173 7.27 7.11 8.58
C ASP A 173 7.85 8.27 9.41
N PRO A 174 7.33 9.51 9.28
CA PRO A 174 7.87 10.69 9.96
C PRO A 174 7.91 10.60 11.48
N ALA A 175 7.06 9.77 12.09
CA ALA A 175 7.00 9.59 13.54
C ALA A 175 7.76 8.37 14.04
N LYS A 176 8.01 7.38 13.17
CA LYS A 176 8.49 6.05 13.58
C LYS A 176 9.75 5.59 12.86
N GLY A 177 10.27 6.34 11.89
CA GLY A 177 11.52 6.07 11.21
C GLY A 177 11.39 5.02 10.12
N LEU A 178 12.40 4.16 9.96
CA LEU A 178 12.45 3.18 8.87
C LEU A 178 11.24 2.21 8.94
N CYS A 179 10.50 2.12 7.83
CA CYS A 179 9.34 1.24 7.66
C CYS A 179 9.69 0.01 6.84
N LYS A 180 10.26 0.24 5.65
CA LYS A 180 10.51 -0.80 4.66
C LYS A 180 11.86 -0.60 4.00
N THR A 181 12.45 -1.71 3.58
CA THR A 181 13.55 -1.70 2.61
C THR A 181 13.08 -2.40 1.35
N TRP A 182 13.24 -1.72 0.22
CA TRP A 182 12.86 -2.15 -1.11
C TRP A 182 14.10 -2.51 -1.91
N ILE A 183 13.99 -3.53 -2.75
CA ILE A 183 15.00 -3.93 -3.71
C ILE A 183 14.38 -3.89 -5.10
N TRP A 184 14.90 -3.02 -5.98
CA TRP A 184 14.77 -3.23 -7.42
C TRP A 184 15.73 -4.35 -7.82
N LEU A 185 15.21 -5.41 -8.43
CA LEU A 185 15.96 -6.63 -8.69
C LEU A 185 16.87 -6.54 -9.93
N GLY A 186 17.04 -5.34 -10.50
CA GLY A 186 17.85 -5.13 -11.69
C GLY A 186 17.18 -5.56 -12.99
N GLY A 187 15.85 -5.70 -13.01
CA GLY A 187 15.08 -6.18 -14.16
C GLY A 187 13.83 -6.97 -13.77
N ARG A 188 13.28 -7.73 -14.70
CA ARG A 188 12.17 -8.68 -14.48
C ARG A 188 12.74 -10.08 -14.46
N HIS A 189 12.53 -10.82 -13.38
CA HIS A 189 13.09 -12.17 -13.21
C HIS A 189 11.99 -13.18 -12.97
N PRO A 190 12.18 -14.46 -13.34
CA PRO A 190 11.25 -15.51 -12.99
C PRO A 190 10.94 -15.52 -11.49
N THR A 191 9.66 -15.62 -11.13
CA THR A 191 9.23 -15.67 -9.72
C THR A 191 9.96 -16.77 -8.96
N ARG A 192 10.15 -17.94 -9.59
CA ARG A 192 10.90 -19.06 -9.02
C ARG A 192 12.29 -18.66 -8.56
N ASP A 193 13.05 -17.94 -9.40
CA ASP A 193 14.43 -17.56 -9.11
C ASP A 193 14.53 -16.75 -7.82
N LEU A 194 13.62 -15.78 -7.62
CA LEU A 194 13.59 -14.99 -6.39
C LEU A 194 13.20 -15.83 -5.18
N LEU A 195 12.25 -16.76 -5.34
CA LEU A 195 11.78 -17.59 -4.24
C LEU A 195 12.82 -18.64 -3.82
N VAL A 196 13.68 -19.11 -4.71
CA VAL A 196 14.76 -20.06 -4.35
C VAL A 196 16.05 -19.38 -3.90
N ALA A 197 16.08 -18.04 -3.85
CA ALA A 197 17.24 -17.30 -3.36
C ALA A 197 17.59 -17.69 -1.90
N PRO A 198 18.87 -17.55 -1.48
CA PRO A 198 19.27 -17.79 -0.10
C PRO A 198 18.37 -17.05 0.91
N ASN A 199 18.20 -17.61 2.10
CA ASN A 199 17.44 -17.01 3.21
C ASN A 199 15.94 -16.72 2.98
N VAL A 200 15.35 -17.10 1.84
CA VAL A 200 13.89 -17.05 1.67
C VAL A 200 13.23 -18.07 2.62
N PRO A 201 12.28 -17.69 3.48
CA PRO A 201 11.61 -18.63 4.37
C PRO A 201 10.85 -19.73 3.61
N GLY A 202 10.82 -20.95 4.14
CA GLY A 202 10.12 -22.08 3.50
C GLY A 202 8.62 -21.81 3.25
N THR A 203 8.00 -21.04 4.14
CA THR A 203 6.62 -20.54 4.05
C THR A 203 6.37 -19.62 2.86
N ILE A 204 7.37 -18.87 2.41
CA ILE A 204 7.31 -18.02 1.21
C ILE A 204 7.63 -18.86 -0.02
N ARG A 205 8.63 -19.76 0.04
CA ARG A 205 9.00 -20.65 -1.06
C ARG A 205 7.82 -21.53 -1.51
N SER A 206 7.05 -22.05 -0.57
CA SER A 206 5.90 -22.91 -0.85
C SER A 206 4.79 -22.22 -1.67
N LEU A 207 4.83 -20.90 -1.79
CA LEU A 207 3.86 -20.12 -2.56
C LEU A 207 4.12 -20.12 -4.07
N GLU A 208 5.25 -20.66 -4.55
CA GLU A 208 5.61 -20.64 -5.97
C GLU A 208 4.46 -21.12 -6.87
N ARG A 209 3.94 -22.33 -6.61
CA ARG A 209 2.84 -22.89 -7.41
C ARG A 209 1.62 -21.97 -7.42
N LYS A 210 1.23 -21.44 -6.24
CA LYS A 210 0.06 -20.56 -6.11
C LYS A 210 0.25 -19.25 -6.88
N LEU A 211 1.44 -18.65 -6.82
CA LEU A 211 1.77 -17.43 -7.57
C LEU A 211 1.77 -17.67 -9.09
N ILE A 212 2.41 -18.76 -9.54
CA ILE A 212 2.45 -19.13 -10.96
C ILE A 212 1.06 -19.46 -11.50
N SER A 213 0.22 -20.18 -10.74
CA SER A 213 -1.17 -20.47 -11.14
C SER A 213 -2.05 -19.21 -11.22
N ALA A 214 -1.76 -18.17 -10.44
CA ALA A 214 -2.39 -16.85 -10.59
C ALA A 214 -1.82 -16.05 -11.80
N GLY A 215 -0.82 -16.59 -12.48
CA GLY A 215 -0.08 -16.01 -13.59
C GLY A 215 0.84 -14.86 -13.19
N LEU A 216 1.45 -14.97 -12.02
CA LEU A 216 2.48 -14.06 -11.50
C LEU A 216 3.87 -14.65 -11.77
N HIS A 217 4.27 -14.60 -13.05
CA HIS A 217 5.47 -15.29 -13.53
C HIS A 217 6.77 -14.52 -13.37
N THR A 218 6.71 -13.18 -13.33
CA THR A 218 7.91 -12.34 -13.25
C THR A 218 7.81 -11.31 -12.15
N VAL A 219 8.87 -11.19 -11.37
CA VAL A 219 9.03 -10.26 -10.25
C VAL A 219 10.08 -9.21 -10.60
N ARG A 220 9.84 -7.96 -10.22
CA ARG A 220 10.68 -6.79 -10.50
C ARG A 220 11.22 -6.12 -9.24
N HIS A 221 10.42 -6.10 -8.17
CA HIS A 221 10.86 -5.62 -6.88
C HIS A 221 10.46 -6.60 -5.78
N ALA A 222 11.20 -6.54 -4.69
CA ALA A 222 10.83 -7.13 -3.42
C ALA A 222 10.99 -6.09 -2.32
N ALA A 223 10.22 -6.18 -1.24
CA ALA A 223 10.40 -5.30 -0.09
C ALA A 223 10.16 -6.07 1.20
N VAL A 224 10.88 -5.71 2.25
CA VAL A 224 10.62 -6.16 3.62
C VAL A 224 10.00 -5.02 4.41
N ASP A 225 9.00 -5.35 5.22
CA ASP A 225 8.40 -4.43 6.18
C ASP A 225 8.91 -4.81 7.58
N TRP A 226 9.75 -3.93 8.14
CA TRP A 226 10.46 -4.19 9.38
C TRP A 226 9.52 -4.29 10.58
N ARG A 227 8.38 -3.58 10.57
CA ARG A 227 7.47 -3.55 11.73
C ARG A 227 6.49 -4.72 11.73
N SER A 228 5.98 -5.08 10.56
CA SER A 228 4.96 -6.13 10.45
C SER A 228 5.54 -7.51 10.15
N SER A 229 6.85 -7.63 9.94
CA SER A 229 7.49 -8.86 9.46
C SER A 229 6.75 -9.44 8.24
N THR A 230 6.42 -8.57 7.30
CA THR A 230 5.82 -8.96 6.01
C THR A 230 6.79 -8.70 4.88
N VAL A 231 6.59 -9.40 3.76
CA VAL A 231 7.27 -9.11 2.50
C VAL A 231 6.26 -8.68 1.46
N ASN A 232 6.69 -7.78 0.58
CA ASN A 232 5.97 -7.48 -0.64
C ASN A 232 6.75 -7.96 -1.85
N LEU A 233 6.07 -8.64 -2.78
CA LEU A 233 6.62 -9.02 -4.07
C LEU A 233 5.89 -8.23 -5.16
N TYR A 234 6.62 -7.58 -6.05
CA TYR A 234 6.07 -6.72 -7.11
C TYR A 234 6.28 -7.36 -8.47
N PHE A 235 5.18 -7.67 -9.12
CA PHE A 235 5.11 -8.37 -10.39
C PHE A 235 4.80 -7.41 -11.53
N TRP A 236 5.28 -7.79 -12.72
CA TRP A 236 4.71 -7.30 -13.98
C TRP A 236 3.75 -8.35 -14.51
N VAL A 237 2.54 -7.91 -14.86
CA VAL A 237 1.50 -8.79 -15.40
C VAL A 237 1.24 -8.37 -16.86
N PRO A 238 1.79 -9.08 -17.87
CA PRO A 238 1.74 -8.68 -19.28
C PRO A 238 0.41 -9.05 -19.95
N ARG A 239 -0.71 -8.58 -19.40
CA ARG A 239 -2.06 -8.82 -19.93
C ARG A 239 -3.04 -7.73 -19.49
N PRO A 240 -4.15 -7.53 -20.23
CA PRO A 240 -5.13 -6.52 -19.87
C PRO A 240 -5.75 -6.74 -18.48
N LEU A 241 -6.13 -5.65 -17.83
CA LEU A 241 -6.90 -5.67 -16.59
C LEU A 241 -8.36 -6.04 -16.91
N THR A 242 -8.69 -7.33 -16.77
CA THR A 242 -10.04 -7.88 -17.00
C THR A 242 -10.64 -8.37 -15.69
N LEU A 243 -11.97 -8.49 -15.63
CA LEU A 243 -12.66 -8.94 -14.42
C LEU A 243 -12.19 -10.32 -13.93
N PRO A 244 -12.04 -11.34 -14.80
CA PRO A 244 -11.50 -12.63 -14.37
C PRO A 244 -10.09 -12.53 -13.78
N VAL A 245 -9.21 -11.75 -14.41
CA VAL A 245 -7.83 -11.57 -13.93
C VAL A 245 -7.80 -10.88 -12.57
N VAL A 246 -8.58 -9.81 -12.39
CA VAL A 246 -8.66 -9.10 -11.11
C VAL A 246 -9.21 -10.01 -10.01
N ASN A 247 -10.31 -10.72 -10.29
CA ASN A 247 -10.93 -11.63 -9.32
C ASN A 247 -10.00 -12.80 -8.96
N THR A 248 -9.26 -13.38 -9.90
CA THR A 248 -8.21 -14.37 -9.58
C THR A 248 -7.15 -13.82 -8.65
N LEU A 249 -6.72 -12.57 -8.83
CA LEU A 249 -5.64 -11.98 -8.03
C LEU A 249 -6.09 -11.54 -6.63
N ILE A 250 -7.27 -10.95 -6.48
CA ILE A 250 -7.78 -10.50 -5.17
C ILE A 250 -8.25 -11.63 -4.26
N THR A 251 -8.50 -12.83 -4.81
CA THR A 251 -8.77 -14.01 -4.00
C THR A 251 -7.52 -14.56 -3.30
N LEU A 252 -6.30 -14.13 -3.68
CA LEU A 252 -5.06 -14.55 -3.00
C LEU A 252 -5.09 -14.28 -1.47
N PRO A 253 -5.43 -13.07 -1.00
CA PRO A 253 -5.67 -12.79 0.42
C PRO A 253 -7.08 -13.18 0.90
N GLY A 254 -7.95 -13.69 0.03
CA GLY A 254 -9.33 -14.05 0.35
C GLY A 254 -10.31 -12.88 0.30
N THR A 255 -10.06 -11.87 -0.53
CA THR A 255 -11.03 -10.80 -0.79
C THR A 255 -12.17 -11.34 -1.66
N PRO A 256 -13.44 -11.02 -1.37
CA PRO A 256 -14.55 -11.33 -2.27
C PRO A 256 -14.34 -10.76 -3.68
N PRO A 257 -14.90 -11.41 -4.72
CA PRO A 257 -14.82 -10.90 -6.08
C PRO A 257 -15.49 -9.52 -6.19
N ILE A 258 -14.98 -8.68 -7.08
CA ILE A 258 -15.61 -7.42 -7.48
C ILE A 258 -16.51 -7.63 -8.71
N ASN A 259 -17.36 -6.65 -9.02
CA ASN A 259 -18.20 -6.60 -10.21
C ASN A 259 -17.57 -5.74 -11.33
N GLU A 260 -18.22 -5.68 -12.50
CA GLU A 260 -17.77 -4.88 -13.65
C GLU A 260 -17.78 -3.37 -13.37
N GLU A 261 -18.71 -2.88 -12.55
CA GLU A 261 -18.79 -1.46 -12.16
C GLU A 261 -17.50 -1.01 -11.47
N LYS A 262 -17.06 -1.76 -10.45
CA LYS A 262 -15.82 -1.45 -9.74
C LYS A 262 -14.58 -1.58 -10.63
N LEU A 263 -14.57 -2.54 -11.55
CA LEU A 263 -13.49 -2.63 -12.54
C LEU A 263 -13.47 -1.41 -13.47
N THR A 264 -14.64 -0.94 -13.91
CA THR A 264 -14.80 0.22 -14.79
C THR A 264 -14.24 1.50 -14.16
N LEU A 265 -14.33 1.64 -12.83
CA LEU A 265 -13.72 2.76 -12.10
C LEU A 265 -12.18 2.70 -12.07
N MET A 266 -11.58 1.51 -12.13
CA MET A 266 -10.13 1.33 -12.01
C MET A 266 -9.43 1.29 -13.38
N LYS A 267 -10.01 0.56 -14.32
CA LYS A 267 -9.41 0.17 -15.60
C LYS A 267 -8.87 1.34 -16.45
N PRO A 268 -9.53 2.52 -16.53
CA PRO A 268 -9.04 3.63 -17.35
C PRO A 268 -7.64 4.15 -16.97
N PHE A 269 -7.20 3.89 -15.75
CA PHE A 269 -5.90 4.36 -15.23
C PHE A 269 -4.74 3.39 -15.53
N PHE A 270 -5.00 2.26 -16.18
CA PHE A 270 -3.99 1.24 -16.47
C PHE A 270 -3.66 1.19 -17.96
N LYS A 271 -2.42 0.78 -18.27
CA LYS A 271 -2.03 0.47 -19.65
C LYS A 271 -2.87 -0.70 -20.20
N PRO A 272 -3.25 -0.67 -21.49
CA PRO A 272 -4.09 -1.72 -22.07
C PRO A 272 -3.51 -3.14 -21.96
N ASN A 273 -2.18 -3.28 -22.05
CA ASN A 273 -1.51 -4.57 -22.20
C ASN A 273 -0.63 -4.97 -21.01
N GLY A 274 -0.84 -4.38 -19.84
CA GLY A 274 -0.22 -4.87 -18.62
C GLY A 274 -0.23 -3.89 -17.47
N PHE A 275 0.05 -4.41 -16.27
CA PHE A 275 -0.01 -3.63 -15.03
C PHE A 275 1.02 -4.10 -14.00
N THR A 276 1.33 -3.21 -13.06
CA THR A 276 2.14 -3.54 -11.88
C THR A 276 1.23 -4.06 -10.78
N PHE A 277 1.57 -5.22 -10.22
CA PHE A 277 0.82 -5.88 -9.16
C PHE A 277 1.73 -6.19 -7.98
N ALA A 278 1.25 -6.04 -6.75
CA ALA A 278 2.01 -6.44 -5.57
C ALA A 278 1.22 -7.34 -4.64
N THR A 279 1.92 -8.23 -3.95
CA THR A 279 1.40 -9.00 -2.83
C THR A 279 1.98 -8.46 -1.52
N THR A 280 1.30 -8.71 -0.41
CA THR A 280 1.86 -8.60 0.95
C THR A 280 1.66 -9.92 1.65
N ILE A 281 2.75 -10.51 2.13
CA ILE A 281 2.79 -11.87 2.65
C ILE A 281 3.43 -11.85 4.03
N ASP A 282 2.77 -12.50 4.98
CA ASP A 282 3.28 -12.76 6.32
C ASP A 282 4.43 -13.78 6.24
N THR A 283 5.63 -13.40 6.69
CA THR A 283 6.80 -14.27 6.51
C THR A 283 6.76 -15.52 7.39
N ALA A 284 6.13 -15.43 8.56
CA ALA A 284 6.02 -16.54 9.49
C ALA A 284 5.02 -17.60 9.02
N THR A 285 3.95 -17.19 8.34
CA THR A 285 2.83 -18.10 7.98
C THR A 285 2.68 -18.36 6.48
N GLY A 286 3.29 -17.53 5.61
CA GLY A 286 3.06 -17.56 4.17
C GLY A 286 1.67 -17.04 3.76
N LYS A 287 0.88 -16.50 4.70
CA LYS A 287 -0.46 -15.99 4.41
C LYS A 287 -0.38 -14.68 3.65
N PHE A 288 -1.08 -14.61 2.51
CA PHE A 288 -1.36 -13.33 1.83
C PHE A 288 -2.25 -12.47 2.72
N LYS A 289 -1.77 -11.28 3.11
CA LYS A 289 -2.54 -10.29 3.87
C LYS A 289 -3.26 -9.32 2.95
N ARG A 290 -2.66 -9.01 1.80
CA ARG A 290 -3.12 -7.97 0.87
C ARG A 290 -2.55 -8.18 -0.53
N VAL A 291 -3.23 -7.62 -1.52
CA VAL A 291 -2.70 -7.39 -2.86
C VAL A 291 -2.97 -5.95 -3.29
N SER A 292 -2.21 -5.44 -4.27
CA SER A 292 -2.38 -4.09 -4.79
C SER A 292 -2.14 -4.01 -6.29
N PHE A 293 -2.96 -3.24 -7.01
CA PHE A 293 -2.78 -2.92 -8.43
C PHE A 293 -2.32 -1.47 -8.54
N TYR A 294 -1.19 -1.20 -9.21
CA TYR A 294 -0.59 0.14 -9.31
C TYR A 294 -0.76 0.70 -10.73
N ALA A 295 -1.39 1.87 -10.81
CA ALA A 295 -1.36 2.77 -11.94
C ALA A 295 -0.21 3.76 -11.74
N LEU A 296 0.66 3.90 -12.73
CA LEU A 296 1.86 4.74 -12.67
C LEU A 296 1.69 5.95 -13.60
N ARG A 297 2.39 7.04 -13.31
CA ARG A 297 2.49 8.23 -14.16
C ARG A 297 1.13 8.85 -14.49
N LEU A 298 0.28 8.99 -13.48
CA LEU A 298 -1.00 9.67 -13.66
C LEU A 298 -0.80 11.19 -13.73
N ASP A 299 -1.52 11.81 -14.65
CA ASP A 299 -1.65 13.28 -14.71
C ASP A 299 -2.39 13.76 -13.45
N GLY A 300 -1.87 14.79 -12.78
CA GLY A 300 -2.49 15.40 -11.61
C GLY A 300 -3.91 15.91 -11.88
N ASN A 301 -4.23 16.26 -13.13
CA ASN A 301 -5.57 16.67 -13.55
C ASN A 301 -6.51 15.48 -13.84
N ASN A 302 -5.99 14.25 -13.87
CA ASN A 302 -6.72 13.03 -14.21
C ASN A 302 -6.44 11.91 -13.20
N LEU A 303 -6.71 12.20 -11.93
CA LEU A 303 -6.65 11.23 -10.84
C LEU A 303 -8.01 10.55 -10.62
N PRO A 304 -8.05 9.28 -10.16
CA PRO A 304 -9.29 8.62 -9.78
C PRO A 304 -9.94 9.29 -8.55
N ILE A 305 -11.22 8.98 -8.32
CA ILE A 305 -11.89 9.29 -7.05
C ILE A 305 -11.27 8.42 -5.95
N MET A 306 -10.70 9.06 -4.93
CA MET A 306 -9.89 8.37 -3.90
C MET A 306 -10.26 8.71 -2.45
N GLY A 307 -11.32 9.52 -2.26
CA GLY A 307 -11.72 10.07 -0.96
C GLY A 307 -10.91 11.30 -0.56
N ASP A 308 -11.43 12.02 0.43
CA ASP A 308 -10.95 13.36 0.82
C ASP A 308 -9.49 13.35 1.29
N GLN A 309 -9.08 12.34 2.07
CA GLN A 309 -7.70 12.21 2.55
C GLN A 309 -6.68 12.23 1.40
N LEU A 310 -6.92 11.45 0.34
CA LEU A 310 -6.02 11.40 -0.80
C LEU A 310 -6.17 12.61 -1.72
N ALA A 311 -7.37 13.19 -1.83
CA ALA A 311 -7.56 14.44 -2.56
C ALA A 311 -6.73 15.57 -1.92
N THR A 312 -6.77 15.71 -0.60
CA THR A 312 -5.94 16.65 0.17
C THR A 312 -4.46 16.34 0.00
N PHE A 313 -4.06 15.06 0.09
CA PHE A 313 -2.66 14.65 -0.13
C PHE A 313 -2.11 15.10 -1.49
N PHE A 314 -2.83 14.83 -2.59
CA PHE A 314 -2.35 15.20 -3.93
C PHE A 314 -2.35 16.71 -4.17
N LYS A 315 -3.25 17.43 -3.49
CA LYS A 315 -3.32 18.89 -3.55
C LYS A 315 -2.16 19.57 -2.81
N ASP A 316 -1.81 19.06 -1.63
CA ASP A 316 -0.94 19.78 -0.69
C ASP A 316 0.49 19.22 -0.65
N ALA A 317 0.73 17.96 -1.02
CA ALA A 317 2.08 17.40 -1.09
C ALA A 317 2.88 18.04 -2.25
N PRO A 318 4.00 18.73 -1.98
CA PRO A 318 4.74 19.47 -3.00
C PRO A 318 5.48 18.53 -3.97
N SER A 319 5.60 18.95 -5.23
CA SER A 319 6.51 18.34 -6.20
C SER A 319 7.45 19.37 -6.81
N ASN A 320 8.75 19.09 -6.75
CA ASN A 320 9.84 19.91 -7.27
C ASN A 320 10.57 19.22 -8.45
N ASP A 321 10.09 18.05 -8.89
CA ASP A 321 10.61 17.36 -10.08
C ASP A 321 10.30 18.15 -11.36
N LYS A 322 11.12 17.94 -12.40
CA LYS A 322 10.86 18.55 -13.71
C LYS A 322 9.56 18.02 -14.32
N THR A 323 9.32 16.72 -14.17
CA THR A 323 8.06 16.06 -14.49
C THR A 323 7.45 15.55 -13.20
N GLU A 324 6.30 16.11 -12.83
CA GLU A 324 5.50 15.58 -11.74
C GLU A 324 5.04 14.16 -12.07
N MET A 325 5.18 13.24 -11.12
CA MET A 325 4.77 11.86 -11.26
C MET A 325 3.86 11.45 -10.10
N ASN A 326 2.63 11.07 -10.43
CA ASN A 326 1.67 10.52 -9.49
C ASN A 326 1.48 9.01 -9.71
N ILE A 327 1.31 8.27 -8.62
CA ILE A 327 1.06 6.84 -8.61
C ILE A 327 -0.16 6.59 -7.73
N VAL A 328 -1.08 5.76 -8.21
CA VAL A 328 -2.24 5.33 -7.43
C VAL A 328 -2.30 3.83 -7.37
N ALA A 329 -2.63 3.27 -6.21
CA ALA A 329 -2.77 1.82 -6.06
C ALA A 329 -3.99 1.37 -5.26
N TRP A 330 -4.82 0.53 -5.87
CA TRP A 330 -5.98 -0.09 -5.21
C TRP A 330 -5.54 -1.33 -4.46
N SER A 331 -5.73 -1.31 -3.14
CA SER A 331 -5.27 -2.35 -2.24
C SER A 331 -6.43 -3.17 -1.67
N PHE A 332 -6.41 -4.47 -1.96
CA PHE A 332 -7.43 -5.44 -1.55
C PHE A 332 -6.89 -6.34 -0.45
N ALA A 333 -7.63 -6.47 0.65
CA ALA A 333 -7.29 -7.37 1.74
C ALA A 333 -8.47 -8.30 2.04
N GLY A 334 -8.15 -9.45 2.63
CA GLY A 334 -9.11 -10.51 2.87
C GLY A 334 -8.78 -11.34 4.10
N GLY A 335 -9.74 -12.17 4.49
CA GLY A 335 -9.71 -12.98 5.69
C GLY A 335 -9.99 -12.19 6.98
N SER A 336 -10.20 -12.93 8.07
CA SER A 336 -10.55 -12.41 9.41
C SER A 336 -9.59 -11.36 9.99
N ASN A 337 -8.36 -11.29 9.47
CA ASN A 337 -7.29 -10.41 9.98
C ASN A 337 -6.86 -9.39 8.91
N GLY A 338 -7.55 -9.34 7.77
CA GLY A 338 -7.27 -8.37 6.71
C GLY A 338 -7.87 -7.03 7.06
N SER A 339 -7.03 -6.00 7.27
CA SER A 339 -7.53 -4.64 7.40
C SER A 339 -8.29 -4.25 6.13
N SER A 340 -9.32 -3.40 6.23
CA SER A 340 -10.17 -2.96 5.10
C SER A 340 -9.39 -2.60 3.83
N ASN A 341 -10.06 -2.72 2.68
CA ASN A 341 -9.54 -2.22 1.40
C ASN A 341 -9.22 -0.72 1.50
N TYR A 342 -8.22 -0.26 0.74
CA TYR A 342 -7.86 1.16 0.67
C TYR A 342 -7.14 1.49 -0.62
N ILE A 343 -7.01 2.78 -0.91
CA ILE A 343 -6.21 3.29 -2.03
C ILE A 343 -4.92 3.90 -1.47
N LYS A 344 -3.81 3.76 -2.20
CA LYS A 344 -2.54 4.44 -1.92
C LYS A 344 -2.33 5.54 -2.95
N GLY A 345 -1.83 6.69 -2.52
CA GLY A 345 -1.25 7.70 -3.39
C GLY A 345 0.25 7.77 -3.16
N GLU A 346 1.04 7.87 -4.22
CA GLU A 346 2.43 8.30 -4.16
C GLU A 346 2.64 9.47 -5.14
N ARG A 347 3.51 10.41 -4.78
CA ARG A 347 3.76 11.64 -5.54
C ARG A 347 5.24 12.00 -5.49
N SER A 348 5.83 12.32 -6.63
CA SER A 348 7.21 12.79 -6.70
C SER A 348 7.45 14.00 -5.80
N TYR A 349 8.58 14.05 -5.11
CA TYR A 349 9.01 15.23 -4.36
C TYR A 349 10.17 15.94 -5.04
N ILE A 350 11.32 15.28 -5.18
CA ILE A 350 12.51 15.86 -5.81
C ILE A 350 13.47 14.77 -6.28
N GLY A 351 14.30 15.06 -7.28
CA GLY A 351 15.31 14.12 -7.78
C GLY A 351 14.82 13.28 -8.96
N ASP A 352 13.90 13.78 -9.78
CA ASP A 352 13.42 13.25 -11.06
C ASP A 352 12.99 11.76 -10.96
N LEU A 353 11.92 11.48 -10.20
CA LEU A 353 11.36 10.15 -9.97
C LEU A 353 11.04 9.40 -11.26
N GLU A 354 10.44 10.09 -12.23
CA GLU A 354 10.10 9.53 -13.53
C GLU A 354 11.33 8.92 -14.21
N GLN A 355 12.46 9.63 -14.18
CA GLN A 355 13.72 9.17 -14.77
C GLN A 355 14.24 7.90 -14.09
N VAL A 356 14.14 7.82 -12.76
CA VAL A 356 14.56 6.62 -12.01
C VAL A 356 13.71 5.42 -12.40
N LEU A 357 12.39 5.59 -12.46
CA LEU A 357 11.47 4.50 -12.79
C LEU A 357 11.57 4.07 -14.27
N ASP A 358 11.79 5.01 -15.18
CA ASP A 358 12.07 4.72 -16.60
C ASP A 358 13.37 3.92 -16.76
N ALA A 359 14.46 4.35 -16.12
CA ALA A 359 15.73 3.63 -16.12
C ALA A 359 15.62 2.20 -15.55
N TRP A 360 14.66 1.96 -14.64
CA TRP A 360 14.37 0.64 -14.09
C TRP A 360 13.47 -0.23 -14.98
N GLY A 361 13.05 0.26 -16.14
CA GLY A 361 12.14 -0.41 -17.07
C GLY A 361 10.72 -0.53 -16.52
N SER A 362 10.31 0.44 -15.71
CA SER A 362 8.93 0.53 -15.21
C SER A 362 7.98 0.85 -16.36
N PRO A 363 6.78 0.27 -16.37
CA PRO A 363 5.80 0.48 -17.42
C PRO A 363 5.06 1.82 -17.21
N ILE A 364 5.78 2.93 -17.18
CA ILE A 364 5.26 4.29 -16.93
C ILE A 364 4.49 4.87 -18.11
#